data_AF-A0A349K2Y1-F1
#
_entry.id   AF-A0A349K2Y1-F1
#
_cell.length_a   1.000
_cell.length_b   1.000
_cell.length_c   1.000
_cell.angle_alpha   90.00
_cell.angle_beta   90.00
_cell.angle_gamma   90.00
#
_symmetry.space_group_name_H-M   'P 1'
#
loop_
_entity.id
_entity.type
_entity.pdbx_description
1 polymer ?
#
loop_
_entity_poly.entity_id
_entity_poly.type
_entity_poly.pdbx_seq_one_letter_code
_entity_poly.pdbx_strand_id
1 'polypeptide(L)'
;TKEGKLIPTRLTCEVEKAAKGHRWKKGGTPLTFPPTGKSVASIRWKDRDPAWKDVKGFRGARDVDRPVGEWNRMEVICDGTSYRILLNGIVVNEGRDASPASGFIGIQNEWAECFIRRLELWPVGGFKKETGKLSDPLPRCKWSQPDRRLAACRPRGPNIFPEYRTSL
;
A
#
# COMPACT_ATOMS: atom_id res chain seq x y z
N THR A 1 19.29 -15.60 11.23
CA THR A 1 19.70 -15.45 12.64
C THR A 1 21.18 -15.11 12.69
N LYS A 2 21.82 -14.93 13.86
CA LYS A 2 23.28 -14.74 13.92
C LYS A 2 24.05 -15.91 13.28
N GLU A 3 23.39 -17.06 13.16
CA GLU A 3 23.87 -18.30 12.53
C GLU A 3 23.43 -18.45 11.06
N GLY A 4 22.89 -17.40 10.42
CA GLY A 4 22.45 -17.45 9.01
C GLY A 4 21.20 -18.28 8.73
N LYS A 5 20.56 -18.87 9.75
CA LYS A 5 19.34 -19.67 9.58
C LYS A 5 18.18 -18.79 9.11
N LEU A 6 17.48 -19.27 8.07
CA LEU A 6 16.26 -18.66 7.55
C LEU A 6 15.20 -18.64 8.66
N ILE A 7 14.63 -17.47 8.91
CA ILE A 7 13.45 -17.33 9.76
C ILE A 7 12.24 -17.43 8.83
N PRO A 8 11.48 -18.53 8.85
CA PRO A 8 10.32 -18.67 7.98
C PRO A 8 9.26 -17.65 8.38
N THR A 9 8.82 -16.84 7.43
CA THR A 9 7.66 -15.98 7.63
C THR A 9 6.40 -16.82 7.51
N ARG A 10 5.42 -16.59 8.37
CA ARG A 10 4.09 -17.19 8.31
C ARG A 10 3.02 -16.16 8.59
N LEU A 11 1.89 -16.30 7.91
CA LEU A 11 0.75 -15.42 8.07
C LEU A 11 -0.53 -16.13 7.62
N THR A 12 -1.57 -16.09 8.44
CA THR A 12 -2.88 -16.64 8.11
C THR A 12 -3.81 -15.53 7.62
N CYS A 13 -4.40 -15.73 6.44
CA CYS A 13 -5.39 -14.83 5.87
C CYS A 13 -6.66 -15.59 5.48
N GLU A 14 -7.81 -14.94 5.63
CA GLU A 14 -9.06 -15.41 5.05
C GLU A 14 -9.07 -15.08 3.55
N VAL A 15 -9.19 -16.13 2.73
CA VAL A 15 -9.04 -16.00 1.28
C VAL A 15 -10.11 -16.77 0.52
N GLU A 16 -10.28 -16.39 -0.74
CA GLU A 16 -10.96 -17.18 -1.76
C GLU A 16 -10.00 -17.53 -2.90
N LYS A 17 -10.28 -18.61 -3.61
CA LYS A 17 -9.53 -19.01 -4.79
C LYS A 17 -9.87 -18.07 -5.95
N ALA A 18 -8.85 -17.48 -6.56
CA ALA A 18 -8.98 -16.64 -7.75
C ALA A 18 -8.37 -17.37 -8.97
N ALA A 19 -8.60 -16.82 -10.18
CA ALA A 19 -8.05 -17.38 -11.41
C ALA A 19 -6.51 -17.53 -11.36
N LYS A 20 -5.82 -16.62 -10.64
CA LYS A 20 -4.38 -16.68 -10.38
C LYS A 20 -4.10 -16.48 -8.89
N GLY A 21 -3.96 -17.57 -8.15
CA GLY A 21 -3.61 -17.58 -6.73
C GLY A 21 -4.81 -17.32 -5.80
N HIS A 22 -4.55 -16.65 -4.69
CA HIS A 22 -5.55 -16.35 -3.66
C HIS A 22 -5.84 -14.87 -3.61
N ARG A 23 -7.09 -14.52 -3.32
CA ARG A 23 -7.54 -13.17 -3.06
C ARG A 23 -8.06 -13.10 -1.64
N TRP A 24 -7.66 -12.05 -0.90
CA TRP A 24 -8.20 -11.82 0.42
C TRP A 24 -9.70 -11.57 0.35
N LYS A 25 -10.45 -12.20 1.25
CA LYS A 25 -11.89 -12.00 1.41
C LYS A 25 -12.27 -12.27 2.85
N LYS A 26 -12.88 -11.28 3.48
CA LYS A 26 -13.45 -11.42 4.82
C LYS A 26 -14.51 -12.54 4.84
N GLY A 27 -14.41 -13.43 5.80
CA GLY A 27 -15.21 -14.65 5.91
C GLY A 27 -14.82 -15.75 4.92
N GLY A 28 -13.67 -15.62 4.24
CA GLY A 28 -13.12 -16.64 3.36
C GLY A 28 -12.50 -17.83 4.11
N THR A 29 -11.92 -18.77 3.37
CA THR A 29 -11.20 -19.90 3.96
C THR A 29 -9.89 -19.42 4.58
N PRO A 30 -9.63 -19.67 5.87
CA PRO A 30 -8.36 -19.30 6.48
C PRO A 30 -7.24 -20.20 5.95
N LEU A 31 -6.23 -19.61 5.33
CA LEU A 31 -5.03 -20.31 4.85
C LEU A 31 -3.76 -19.62 5.36
N THR A 32 -2.77 -20.40 5.77
CA THR A 32 -1.45 -19.91 6.19
C THR A 32 -0.49 -19.88 5.01
N PHE A 33 0.17 -18.74 4.84
CA PHE A 33 1.13 -18.46 3.79
C PHE A 33 2.53 -18.20 4.37
N PRO A 34 3.60 -18.56 3.65
CA PRO A 34 3.59 -19.34 2.42
C PRO A 34 3.19 -20.81 2.68
N PRO A 35 2.63 -21.51 1.67
CA PRO A 35 2.33 -22.94 1.79
C PRO A 35 3.59 -23.76 2.11
N THR A 36 3.40 -24.93 2.73
CA THR A 36 4.50 -25.86 3.05
C THR A 36 5.38 -26.12 1.83
N GLY A 37 6.70 -25.99 2.00
CA GLY A 37 7.68 -26.18 0.94
C GLY A 37 7.91 -24.97 0.03
N LYS A 38 7.26 -23.82 0.30
CA LYS A 38 7.52 -22.55 -0.37
C LYS A 38 8.10 -21.53 0.61
N SER A 39 9.03 -20.71 0.12
CA SER A 39 9.61 -19.59 0.87
C SER A 39 8.86 -18.28 0.68
N VAL A 40 8.03 -18.18 -0.37
CA VAL A 40 7.31 -16.96 -0.75
C VAL A 40 5.92 -17.30 -1.24
N ALA A 41 4.96 -16.44 -0.94
CA ALA A 41 3.62 -16.48 -1.50
C ALA A 41 3.07 -15.06 -1.60
N SER A 42 2.11 -14.86 -2.50
CA SER A 42 1.39 -13.60 -2.63
C SER A 42 -0.11 -13.81 -2.45
N ILE A 43 -0.74 -12.86 -1.77
CA ILE A 43 -2.18 -12.79 -1.59
C ILE A 43 -2.62 -11.49 -2.24
N ARG A 44 -3.58 -11.57 -3.15
CA ARG A 44 -4.12 -10.39 -3.82
C ARG A 44 -5.08 -9.67 -2.89
N TRP A 45 -5.12 -8.35 -2.96
CA TRP A 45 -6.06 -7.53 -2.19
C TRP A 45 -7.51 -7.71 -2.69
N LYS A 46 -8.48 -7.31 -1.86
CA LYS A 46 -9.90 -7.72 -1.95
C LYS A 46 -10.60 -7.49 -3.29
N ASP A 47 -10.27 -6.41 -3.99
CA ASP A 47 -10.93 -6.01 -5.23
C ASP A 47 -10.00 -6.01 -6.44
N ARG A 48 -8.88 -6.75 -6.38
CA ARG A 48 -7.99 -6.87 -7.55
C ARG A 48 -8.79 -7.25 -8.79
N ASP A 49 -8.71 -6.40 -9.80
CA ASP A 49 -9.46 -6.57 -11.05
C ASP A 49 -9.03 -7.86 -11.76
N PRO A 50 -9.96 -8.76 -12.12
CA PRO A 50 -9.66 -9.96 -12.91
C PRO A 50 -9.05 -9.64 -14.28
N ALA A 51 -9.36 -8.46 -14.84
CA ALA A 51 -8.84 -7.98 -16.11
C ALA A 51 -7.49 -7.25 -15.98
N TRP A 52 -6.78 -7.37 -14.84
CA TRP A 52 -5.45 -6.79 -14.62
C TRP A 52 -4.50 -7.05 -15.79
N LYS A 53 -3.84 -5.99 -16.26
CA LYS A 53 -2.81 -6.02 -17.31
C LYS A 53 -1.60 -5.20 -16.88
N ASP A 54 -0.41 -5.69 -17.22
CA ASP A 54 0.85 -5.02 -16.92
C ASP A 54 1.11 -3.90 -17.95
N VAL A 55 0.30 -2.85 -17.87
CA VAL A 55 0.38 -1.65 -18.72
C VAL A 55 0.39 -0.40 -17.84
N LYS A 56 1.06 0.66 -18.31
CA LYS A 56 1.12 1.93 -17.58
C LYS A 56 -0.28 2.50 -17.39
N GLY A 57 -0.62 2.84 -16.14
CA GLY A 57 -1.89 3.49 -15.80
C GLY A 57 -3.12 2.58 -15.77
N PHE A 58 -2.95 1.25 -15.72
CA PHE A 58 -4.09 0.36 -15.48
C PHE A 58 -4.80 0.74 -14.17
N ARG A 59 -6.14 0.80 -14.22
CA ARG A 59 -7.01 0.97 -13.06
C ARG A 59 -8.16 -0.02 -13.15
N GLY A 60 -8.35 -0.79 -12.09
CA GLY A 60 -9.48 -1.68 -11.92
C GLY A 60 -10.77 -0.92 -11.65
N ALA A 61 -11.91 -1.52 -12.01
CA ALA A 61 -13.22 -0.89 -11.83
C ALA A 61 -13.59 -0.63 -10.36
N ARG A 62 -12.94 -1.33 -9.43
CA ARG A 62 -13.15 -1.24 -7.97
C ARG A 62 -11.90 -0.80 -7.22
N ASP A 63 -10.93 -0.23 -7.92
CA ASP A 63 -9.74 0.32 -7.28
C ASP A 63 -10.13 1.46 -6.33
N VAL A 64 -9.67 1.37 -5.08
CA VAL A 64 -10.02 2.31 -4.01
C VAL A 64 -9.04 3.47 -3.88
N ASP A 65 -7.94 3.42 -4.62
CA ASP A 65 -6.99 4.53 -4.70
C ASP A 65 -7.65 5.71 -5.43
N ARG A 66 -7.22 6.92 -5.07
CA ARG A 66 -7.65 8.14 -5.75
C ARG A 66 -7.01 8.22 -7.15
N PRO A 67 -7.57 9.02 -8.06
CA PRO A 67 -6.97 9.25 -9.38
C PRO A 67 -5.50 9.67 -9.29
N VAL A 68 -4.76 9.41 -10.38
CA VAL A 68 -3.34 9.75 -10.48
C VAL A 68 -3.10 11.23 -10.15
N GLY A 69 -2.13 11.51 -9.27
CA GLY A 69 -1.79 12.86 -8.81
C GLY A 69 -2.50 13.30 -7.51
N GLU A 70 -3.48 12.53 -7.05
CA GLU A 70 -4.14 12.74 -5.76
C GLU A 70 -3.46 11.96 -4.63
N TRP A 71 -3.60 12.48 -3.42
CA TRP A 71 -3.04 11.86 -2.22
C TRP A 71 -3.90 10.69 -1.75
N ASN A 72 -3.25 9.55 -1.48
CA ASN A 72 -3.84 8.39 -0.84
C ASN A 72 -3.40 8.31 0.62
N ARG A 73 -4.28 7.85 1.50
CA ARG A 73 -3.93 7.54 2.90
C ARG A 73 -3.94 6.04 3.10
N MET A 74 -2.78 5.47 3.42
CA MET A 74 -2.65 4.08 3.83
C MET A 74 -2.48 3.99 5.34
N GLU A 75 -3.19 3.06 5.96
CA GLU A 75 -3.06 2.72 7.36
C GLU A 75 -2.72 1.25 7.47
N VAL A 76 -1.65 0.94 8.19
CA VAL A 76 -1.28 -0.43 8.53
C VAL A 76 -1.33 -0.52 10.05
N ILE A 77 -2.30 -1.26 10.56
CA ILE A 77 -2.51 -1.44 11.99
C ILE A 77 -1.98 -2.84 12.31
N CYS A 78 -0.94 -2.91 13.13
CA CYS A 78 -0.39 -4.17 13.63
C CYS A 78 -0.72 -4.28 15.13
N ASP A 79 -1.47 -5.31 15.51
CA ASP A 79 -1.89 -5.56 16.88
C ASP A 79 -1.57 -7.01 17.26
N GLY A 80 -0.54 -7.19 18.09
CA GLY A 80 0.02 -8.50 18.41
C GLY A 80 0.49 -9.24 17.15
N THR A 81 -0.13 -10.39 16.87
CA THR A 81 0.15 -11.23 15.68
C THR A 81 -0.80 -10.94 14.50
N SER A 82 -1.67 -9.94 14.63
CA SER A 82 -2.64 -9.55 13.62
C SER A 82 -2.27 -8.26 12.92
N TYR A 83 -2.71 -8.11 11.67
CA TYR A 83 -2.62 -6.85 10.96
C TYR A 83 -3.88 -6.56 10.16
N ARG A 84 -4.14 -5.27 9.95
CA ARG A 84 -5.17 -4.77 9.04
C ARG A 84 -4.62 -3.62 8.20
N ILE A 85 -4.89 -3.66 6.90
CA ILE A 85 -4.52 -2.61 5.96
C ILE A 85 -5.77 -1.90 5.48
N LEU A 86 -5.78 -0.58 5.63
CA LEU A 86 -6.79 0.30 5.05
C LEU A 86 -6.15 1.20 4.01
N LEU A 87 -6.86 1.41 2.91
CA LEU A 87 -6.53 2.40 1.89
C LEU A 87 -7.73 3.35 1.77
N ASN A 88 -7.50 4.63 2.00
CA ASN A 88 -8.53 5.67 2.02
C ASN A 88 -9.71 5.34 2.96
N GLY A 89 -9.43 4.73 4.11
CA GLY A 89 -10.44 4.32 5.09
C GLY A 89 -11.16 3.01 4.77
N ILE A 90 -10.86 2.37 3.63
CA ILE A 90 -11.45 1.11 3.21
C ILE A 90 -10.48 -0.03 3.55
N VAL A 91 -10.95 -1.04 4.28
CA VAL A 91 -10.15 -2.25 4.55
C VAL A 91 -9.90 -2.98 3.23
N VAL A 92 -8.63 -3.24 2.90
CA VAL A 92 -8.22 -3.92 1.65
C VAL A 92 -7.56 -5.27 1.89
N ASN A 93 -7.05 -5.51 3.11
CA ASN A 93 -6.40 -6.75 3.51
C ASN A 93 -6.36 -6.89 5.04
N GLU A 94 -6.42 -8.12 5.55
CA GLU A 94 -6.34 -8.46 6.97
C GLU A 94 -5.73 -9.86 7.15
N GLY A 95 -4.98 -10.06 8.22
CA GLY A 95 -4.42 -11.37 8.57
C GLY A 95 -4.07 -11.48 10.04
N ARG A 96 -3.75 -12.70 10.46
CA ARG A 96 -3.44 -13.10 11.83
C ARG A 96 -2.37 -14.17 11.89
N ASP A 97 -1.95 -14.52 13.10
CA ASP A 97 -0.92 -15.53 13.37
C ASP A 97 0.41 -15.25 12.65
N ALA A 98 0.77 -13.97 12.55
CA ALA A 98 2.03 -13.55 11.98
C ALA A 98 3.22 -14.10 12.79
N SER A 99 4.16 -14.71 12.09
CA SER A 99 5.44 -15.16 12.65
C SER A 99 6.57 -14.80 11.68
N PRO A 100 7.63 -14.09 12.10
CA PRO A 100 7.78 -13.47 13.42
C PRO A 100 6.74 -12.36 13.66
N ALA A 101 6.33 -12.18 14.92
CA ALA A 101 5.31 -11.20 15.31
C ALA A 101 5.85 -9.76 15.47
N SER A 102 7.16 -9.59 15.45
CA SER A 102 7.84 -8.30 15.63
C SER A 102 9.08 -8.21 14.75
N GLY A 103 9.43 -7.00 14.34
CA GLY A 103 10.62 -6.74 13.52
C GLY A 103 10.74 -5.27 13.14
N PHE A 104 11.61 -5.00 12.18
CA PHE A 104 11.79 -3.66 11.64
C PHE A 104 10.64 -3.28 10.70
N ILE A 105 10.28 -2.00 10.71
CA ILE A 105 9.36 -1.42 9.73
C ILE A 105 10.19 -0.78 8.63
N GLY A 106 9.95 -1.20 7.39
CA GLY A 106 10.63 -0.68 6.21
C GLY A 106 9.62 -0.09 5.23
N ILE A 107 10.06 0.96 4.53
CA ILE A 107 9.31 1.53 3.41
C ILE A 107 10.00 1.08 2.14
N GLN A 108 9.29 0.30 1.32
CA GLN A 108 9.81 -0.16 0.04
C GLN A 108 9.32 0.77 -1.07
N ASN A 109 10.23 1.07 -1.99
CA ASN A 109 9.94 1.68 -3.27
C ASN A 109 10.67 0.88 -4.36
N GLU A 110 10.04 0.74 -5.52
CA GLU A 110 10.58 -0.08 -6.61
C GLU A 110 10.51 0.73 -7.92
N TRP A 111 11.67 1.13 -8.43
CA TRP A 111 11.95 1.70 -9.76
C TRP A 111 11.11 2.92 -10.23
N ALA A 112 10.26 3.49 -9.36
CA ALA A 112 9.41 4.64 -9.68
C ALA A 112 9.42 5.68 -8.56
N GLU A 113 9.24 6.96 -8.89
CA GLU A 113 9.17 8.02 -7.88
C GLU A 113 8.01 7.76 -6.89
N CYS A 114 8.30 7.89 -5.59
CA CYS A 114 7.32 7.82 -4.52
C CYS A 114 7.40 9.09 -3.69
N PHE A 115 6.24 9.71 -3.47
CA PHE A 115 6.13 10.93 -2.68
C PHE A 115 5.35 10.63 -1.40
N ILE A 116 5.94 10.98 -0.27
CA ILE A 116 5.34 10.78 1.06
C ILE A 116 5.20 12.15 1.71
N ARG A 117 3.95 12.58 1.91
CA ARG A 117 3.67 13.86 2.59
C ARG A 117 3.73 13.76 4.11
N ARG A 118 3.24 12.65 4.67
CA ARG A 118 3.14 12.41 6.13
C ARG A 118 3.36 10.93 6.39
N LEU A 119 4.37 10.63 7.20
CA LEU A 119 4.69 9.29 7.68
C LEU A 119 4.72 9.35 9.20
N GLU A 120 3.92 8.50 9.84
CA GLU A 120 3.83 8.47 11.28
C GLU A 120 3.78 7.03 11.76
N LEU A 121 4.33 6.81 12.95
CA LEU A 121 4.26 5.56 13.67
C LEU A 121 3.70 5.85 15.06
N TRP A 122 2.61 5.17 15.38
CA TRP A 122 1.92 5.31 16.66
C TRP A 122 1.81 3.94 17.32
N PRO A 123 1.91 3.84 18.66
CA PRO A 123 1.47 2.64 19.35
C PRO A 123 -0.02 2.41 19.12
N VAL A 124 -0.48 1.17 19.21
CA VAL A 124 -1.90 0.82 19.08
C VAL A 124 -2.72 1.64 20.09
N GLY A 125 -3.79 2.27 19.62
CA GLY A 125 -4.64 3.16 20.42
C GLY A 125 -4.08 4.58 20.64
N GLY A 126 -2.82 4.85 20.29
CA GLY A 126 -2.19 6.17 20.44
C GLY A 126 -2.56 7.17 19.34
N PHE A 127 -3.00 6.70 18.18
CA PHE A 127 -3.41 7.57 17.08
C PHE A 127 -4.74 8.28 17.43
N LYS A 128 -4.69 9.62 17.47
CA LYS A 128 -5.89 10.45 17.55
C LYS A 128 -6.09 11.13 16.19
N LYS A 129 -7.23 10.87 15.55
CA LYS A 129 -7.58 11.55 14.31
C LYS A 129 -7.80 13.02 14.64
N GLU A 130 -6.93 13.89 14.15
CA GLU A 130 -7.19 15.33 14.18
C GLU A 130 -8.45 15.58 13.35
N THR A 131 -9.52 16.02 14.02
CA THR A 131 -10.78 16.45 13.40
C THR A 131 -10.71 17.88 12.86
N GLY A 132 -9.53 18.51 12.88
CA GLY A 132 -9.31 19.82 12.27
C GLY A 132 -9.49 19.76 10.76
N LYS A 133 -10.04 20.83 10.16
CA LYS A 133 -10.00 21.06 8.72
C LYS A 133 -8.57 20.80 8.25
N LEU A 134 -8.40 20.03 7.17
CA LEU A 134 -7.10 19.91 6.49
C LEU A 134 -6.57 21.34 6.35
N SER A 135 -5.42 21.65 6.95
CA SER A 135 -4.81 22.96 6.72
C SER A 135 -4.67 23.12 5.21
N ASP A 136 -5.05 24.30 4.69
CA ASP A 136 -4.86 24.59 3.27
C ASP A 136 -3.43 24.16 2.88
N PRO A 137 -3.26 23.52 1.70
CA PRO A 137 -1.91 23.23 1.23
C PRO A 137 -1.11 24.52 1.33
N LEU A 138 0.15 24.41 1.78
CA LEU A 138 1.03 25.59 1.94
C LEU A 138 0.89 26.47 0.67
N PRO A 139 0.90 27.80 0.77
CA PRO A 139 0.86 28.63 -0.43
C PRO A 139 2.10 28.33 -1.29
N ARG A 140 1.98 28.38 -2.63
CA ARG A 140 3.08 28.02 -3.58
C ARG A 140 4.42 28.70 -3.27
N CYS A 141 4.40 29.90 -2.71
CA CYS A 141 5.59 30.63 -2.29
C CYS A 141 6.39 29.93 -1.18
N LYS A 142 5.74 29.09 -0.36
CA LYS A 142 6.33 28.31 0.72
C LYS A 142 6.67 26.86 0.34
N TRP A 143 6.51 26.49 -0.93
CA TRP A 143 6.79 25.14 -1.42
C TRP A 143 8.30 24.91 -1.52
N SER A 144 8.76 23.77 -0.98
CA SER A 144 10.12 23.28 -1.20
C SER A 144 10.35 22.93 -2.68
N GLN A 145 11.60 22.78 -3.12
CA GLN A 145 11.88 22.31 -4.49
C GLN A 145 11.15 20.98 -4.83
N PRO A 146 11.16 19.97 -3.94
CA PRO A 146 10.35 18.75 -4.13
C PRO A 146 8.85 19.01 -4.28
N ASP A 147 8.27 19.89 -3.46
CA ASP A 147 6.85 20.25 -3.57
C ASP A 147 6.55 20.89 -4.94
N ARG A 148 7.43 21.77 -5.42
CA ARG A 148 7.29 22.42 -6.73
C ARG A 148 7.37 21.42 -7.87
N ARG A 149 8.25 20.43 -7.78
CA ARG A 149 8.35 19.31 -8.73
C ARG A 149 7.07 18.48 -8.75
N LEU A 150 6.51 18.19 -7.57
CA LEU A 150 5.21 17.53 -7.40
C LEU A 150 4.04 18.30 -8.02
N ALA A 151 3.99 19.63 -7.88
CA ALA A 151 2.98 20.47 -8.54
C ALA A 151 3.08 20.39 -10.07
N ALA A 152 4.30 20.38 -10.59
CA ALA A 152 4.55 20.38 -12.02
C ALA A 152 4.07 19.07 -12.69
N CYS A 153 3.97 17.98 -11.93
CA CYS A 153 3.45 16.70 -12.38
C CYS A 153 1.91 16.61 -12.39
N ARG A 154 1.18 17.61 -11.90
CA ARG A 154 -0.30 17.64 -12.02
C ARG A 154 -0.69 18.10 -13.43
N PRO A 155 -1.50 17.33 -14.19
CA PRO A 155 -1.96 17.78 -15.50
C PRO A 155 -2.79 19.06 -15.35
N ARG A 156 -2.41 20.10 -16.09
CA ARG A 156 -3.20 21.33 -16.20
C ARG A 156 -4.26 21.12 -17.28
N GLY A 157 -5.47 20.74 -16.89
CA GLY A 157 -6.61 20.62 -17.80
C GLY A 157 -6.60 19.36 -18.69
N PRO A 158 -7.68 19.13 -19.46
CA PRO A 158 -7.85 17.88 -20.20
C PRO A 158 -6.91 17.90 -21.41
N ASN A 159 -6.10 16.84 -21.54
CA ASN A 159 -5.19 16.56 -22.67
C ASN A 159 -3.87 17.34 -22.75
N ILE A 160 -2.97 17.21 -21.77
CA ILE A 160 -1.53 17.27 -22.06
C ILE A 160 -0.80 16.30 -21.11
N PHE A 161 -0.30 15.16 -21.63
CA PHE A 161 0.75 14.41 -20.95
C PHE A 161 2.08 15.13 -21.22
N PRO A 162 2.84 15.55 -20.20
CA PRO A 162 4.20 16.01 -20.45
C PRO A 162 5.07 14.81 -20.83
N GLU A 163 5.61 14.81 -22.06
CA GLU A 163 6.72 13.96 -22.45
C GLU A 163 7.94 14.34 -21.61
N TYR A 164 8.39 13.44 -20.74
CA TYR A 164 9.72 13.54 -20.14
C TYR A 164 10.70 12.76 -21.01
N ARG A 165 11.51 13.49 -21.79
CA ARG A 165 12.68 12.97 -22.47
C ARG A 165 13.79 12.83 -21.41
N THR A 166 14.09 11.61 -21.00
CA THR A 166 15.31 11.32 -20.23
C THR A 166 16.49 11.37 -21.19
N SER A 167 17.35 12.37 -21.07
CA SER A 167 18.74 12.28 -21.53
C SER A 167 19.54 11.49 -20.50
N LEU A 168 20.26 10.48 -21.01
CA LEU A 168 21.21 9.62 -20.29
C LEU A 168 22.28 10.43 -19.54
#